data_AF-A8UFF6-F1
#
_entry.id   AF-A8UFF6-F1
#
_cell.length_a   1.000
_cell.length_b   1.000
_cell.length_c   1.000
_cell.angle_alpha   90.00
_cell.angle_beta   90.00
_cell.angle_gamma   90.00
#
_symmetry.space_group_name_H-M   'P 1'
#
loop_
_entity.id
_entity.type
_entity.pdbx_description
1 polymer ?
#
loop_
_entity_poly.entity_id
_entity_poly.type
_entity_poly.pdbx_seq_one_letter_code
_entity_poly.pdbx_strand_id
1 'polypeptide(L)'
;RGNAGGQHHHRINRDKYHPGYFGKVGMRHFHLTKQRYFCPTVNLDKLWALVSEQTREVYKKKTDLAPVIDCVRAGYYKVLGKGHLPKQPVIVKAKFFSRSAEEKIKSVGGACVLVA
;
A
#
# COMPACT_ATOMS: atom_id res chain seq x y z
N ARG A 1 16.46 23.46 32.03
CA ARG A 1 17.33 22.44 31.39
C ARG A 1 16.47 21.55 30.49
N GLY A 2 16.97 21.07 29.37
CA GLY A 2 16.16 20.37 28.36
C GLY A 2 15.10 21.29 27.72
N ASN A 3 13.88 20.78 27.54
CA ASN A 3 12.77 21.50 26.88
C ASN A 3 12.13 22.63 27.73
N ALA A 4 12.74 23.00 28.86
CA ALA A 4 12.25 24.08 29.73
C ALA A 4 12.11 25.41 28.95
N GLY A 5 11.11 26.20 29.33
CA GLY A 5 10.86 27.51 28.73
C GLY A 5 10.26 27.46 27.33
N GLY A 6 9.80 26.28 26.85
CA GLY A 6 9.27 26.10 25.50
C GLY A 6 8.04 26.95 25.16
N GLN A 7 7.30 27.46 26.15
CA GLN A 7 6.20 28.42 25.95
C GLN A 7 6.59 29.86 26.34
N HIS A 8 7.83 30.08 26.77
CA HIS A 8 8.31 31.34 27.33
C HIS A 8 9.58 31.77 26.58
N HIS A 9 10.75 31.77 27.23
CA HIS A 9 12.02 32.23 26.66
C HIS A 9 12.57 31.36 25.52
N HIS A 10 12.05 30.14 25.32
CA HIS A 10 12.33 29.31 24.14
C HIS A 10 11.13 29.17 23.18
N ARG A 11 10.08 30.00 23.35
CA ARG A 11 8.87 29.98 22.52
C ARG A 11 9.17 30.09 21.03
N ILE A 12 10.04 31.04 20.65
CA ILE A 12 10.39 31.27 19.24
C ILE A 12 10.95 30.00 18.59
N ASN A 13 11.76 29.23 19.30
CA ASN A 13 12.31 27.97 18.81
C ASN A 13 11.21 26.91 18.63
N ARG A 14 10.27 26.82 19.58
CA ARG A 14 9.16 25.86 19.50
C ARG A 14 8.17 26.21 18.39
N ASP A 15 7.77 27.46 18.28
CA ASP A 15 6.79 27.90 17.28
C ASP A 15 7.36 27.78 15.87
N LYS A 16 8.66 28.08 15.69
CA LYS A 16 9.32 28.05 14.37
C LYS A 16 9.60 26.63 13.87
N TYR A 17 10.12 25.75 14.72
CA TYR A 17 10.63 24.45 14.29
C TYR A 17 9.75 23.26 14.71
N HIS A 18 8.87 23.44 15.70
CA HIS A 18 8.03 22.38 16.24
C HIS A 18 6.56 22.84 16.40
N PRO A 19 5.91 23.36 15.35
CA PRO A 19 4.51 23.75 15.43
C PRO A 19 3.63 22.54 15.78
N GLY A 20 2.66 22.75 16.68
CA GLY A 20 1.77 21.68 17.16
C GLY A 20 2.33 20.83 18.32
N TYR A 21 3.53 21.15 18.83
CA TYR A 21 4.10 20.43 19.99
C TYR A 21 3.24 20.56 21.26
N PHE A 22 2.66 21.74 21.48
CA PHE A 22 1.71 21.96 22.59
C PHE A 22 0.27 21.85 22.07
N GLY A 23 -0.54 21.03 22.73
CA GLY A 23 -1.94 20.82 22.37
C GLY A 23 -2.36 19.36 22.60
N LYS A 24 -3.66 19.10 22.47
CA LYS A 24 -4.23 17.75 22.52
C LYS A 24 -5.21 17.60 21.36
N VAL A 25 -4.99 16.60 20.51
CA VAL A 25 -5.77 16.36 19.28
C VAL A 25 -6.11 14.87 19.18
N GLY A 26 -7.27 14.57 18.57
CA GLY A 26 -7.68 13.20 18.26
C GLY A 26 -8.27 12.42 19.44
N MET A 27 -8.72 11.20 19.16
CA MET A 27 -9.29 10.28 20.15
C MET A 27 -8.23 9.30 20.67
N ARG A 28 -8.22 9.04 21.98
CA ARG A 28 -7.28 8.09 22.60
C ARG A 28 -7.72 6.64 22.33
N HIS A 29 -6.87 5.87 21.67
CA HIS A 29 -7.09 4.44 21.45
C HIS A 29 -6.42 3.62 22.56
N PHE A 30 -7.22 3.03 23.45
CA PHE A 30 -6.73 2.17 24.52
C PHE A 30 -6.41 0.75 24.00
N HIS A 31 -5.41 0.09 24.58
CA HIS A 31 -4.98 -1.27 24.20
C HIS A 31 -4.74 -1.43 22.68
N LEU A 32 -3.90 -0.57 22.10
CA LEU A 32 -3.57 -0.62 20.68
C LEU A 32 -2.76 -1.89 20.34
N THR A 33 -3.41 -2.86 19.68
CA THR A 33 -2.76 -4.04 19.09
C THR A 33 -2.40 -3.77 17.62
N LYS A 34 -1.12 -3.59 17.30
CA LYS A 34 -0.66 -3.18 15.96
C LYS A 34 -0.98 -4.21 14.86
N GLN A 35 -1.09 -5.48 15.21
CA GLN A 35 -1.36 -6.61 14.30
C GLN A 35 -2.71 -6.46 13.59
N ARG A 36 -3.73 -5.92 14.28
CA ARG A 36 -5.06 -5.66 13.69
C ARG A 36 -5.04 -4.57 12.63
N TYR A 37 -4.09 -3.64 12.72
CA TYR A 37 -3.92 -2.53 11.78
C TYR A 37 -2.84 -2.82 10.72
N PHE A 38 -2.23 -4.01 10.76
CA PHE A 38 -1.19 -4.38 9.83
C PHE A 38 -1.81 -4.57 8.43
N CYS A 39 -1.51 -3.64 7.53
CA CYS A 39 -2.02 -3.64 6.16
C CYS A 39 -0.95 -3.07 5.20
N PRO A 40 0.13 -3.84 4.94
CA PRO A 40 1.14 -3.46 3.96
C PRO A 40 0.51 -3.34 2.57
N THR A 41 0.88 -2.28 1.84
CA THR A 41 0.29 -1.92 0.55
C THR A 41 1.27 -2.09 -0.61
N VAL A 42 0.75 -2.48 -1.78
CA VAL A 42 1.49 -2.52 -3.05
C VAL A 42 0.70 -1.79 -4.13
N ASN A 43 1.39 -1.17 -5.08
CA ASN A 43 0.77 -0.47 -6.21
C ASN A 43 0.84 -1.32 -7.49
N LEU A 44 -0.01 -1.01 -8.48
CA LEU A 44 -0.10 -1.76 -9.73
C LEU A 44 1.20 -1.77 -10.55
N ASP A 45 1.95 -0.67 -10.53
CA ASP A 45 3.25 -0.53 -11.19
C ASP A 45 4.28 -1.57 -10.74
N LYS A 46 4.20 -2.01 -9.48
CA LYS A 46 5.13 -2.97 -8.87
C LYS A 46 4.65 -4.42 -8.90
N LEU A 47 3.43 -4.70 -9.38
CA LEU A 47 2.90 -6.07 -9.37
C LEU A 47 3.77 -7.04 -10.19
N TRP A 48 4.24 -6.62 -11.36
CA TRP A 48 5.11 -7.45 -12.20
C TRP A 48 6.52 -7.64 -11.64
N ALA A 49 6.94 -6.86 -10.64
CA ALA A 49 8.19 -7.08 -9.93
C ALA A 49 8.09 -8.23 -8.91
N LEU A 50 6.87 -8.66 -8.55
CA LEU A 50 6.64 -9.80 -7.66
C LEU A 50 6.78 -11.16 -8.37
N VAL A 51 6.99 -11.13 -9.68
CA VAL A 51 7.10 -12.31 -10.52
C VAL A 51 8.46 -12.27 -11.22
N SER A 52 9.06 -13.45 -11.46
CA SER A 52 10.29 -13.52 -12.25
C SER A 52 10.07 -13.03 -13.69
N GLU A 53 11.11 -12.46 -14.28
CA GLU A 53 11.07 -11.94 -15.65
C GLU A 53 10.80 -13.06 -16.68
N GLN A 54 11.36 -14.25 -16.45
CA GLN A 54 11.12 -15.44 -17.26
C GLN A 54 9.62 -15.78 -17.33
N THR A 55 8.94 -15.78 -16.18
CA THR A 55 7.50 -16.02 -16.12
C THR A 55 6.74 -14.93 -16.88
N ARG A 56 7.11 -13.66 -16.71
CA ARG A 56 6.48 -12.54 -17.42
C ARG A 56 6.58 -12.68 -18.94
N GLU A 57 7.73 -13.08 -19.47
CA GLU A 57 7.93 -13.29 -20.91
C GLU A 57 7.13 -14.47 -21.47
N VAL A 58 7.05 -15.58 -20.71
CA VAL A 58 6.26 -16.75 -21.11
C VAL A 58 4.78 -16.38 -21.25
N TYR A 59 4.23 -15.68 -20.26
CA TYR A 59 2.84 -15.23 -20.28
C TYR A 59 2.59 -14.02 -21.16
N LYS A 60 3.64 -13.41 -21.74
CA LYS A 60 3.48 -12.40 -22.79
C LYS A 60 3.15 -13.07 -24.13
N LYS A 61 3.61 -14.31 -24.33
CA LYS A 61 3.39 -15.10 -25.56
C LYS A 61 2.16 -15.99 -25.47
N LYS A 62 1.83 -16.50 -24.28
CA LYS A 62 0.63 -17.34 -24.04
C LYS A 62 -0.55 -16.48 -23.61
N THR A 63 -1.62 -16.47 -24.41
CA THR A 63 -2.85 -15.71 -24.15
C THR A 63 -3.94 -16.53 -23.44
N ASP A 64 -3.87 -17.86 -23.50
CA ASP A 64 -4.92 -18.74 -22.96
C ASP A 64 -4.90 -18.84 -21.43
N LEU A 65 -3.75 -18.56 -20.81
CA LEU A 65 -3.53 -18.68 -19.37
C LEU A 65 -2.99 -17.36 -18.81
N ALA A 66 -3.56 -16.89 -17.70
CA ALA A 66 -3.10 -15.69 -17.01
C ALA A 66 -2.26 -16.06 -15.77
N PRO A 67 -1.13 -15.39 -15.50
CA PRO A 67 -0.34 -15.61 -14.30
C PRO A 67 -1.10 -15.15 -13.05
N VAL A 68 -0.94 -15.93 -11.98
CA VAL A 68 -1.47 -15.59 -10.66
C VAL A 68 -0.38 -14.91 -9.83
N ILE A 69 -0.61 -13.67 -9.45
CA ILE A 69 0.25 -12.90 -8.55
C ILE A 69 -0.36 -12.96 -7.16
N ASP A 70 0.32 -13.66 -6.26
CA ASP A 70 -0.05 -13.72 -4.85
C ASP A 70 0.64 -12.62 -4.05
N CYS A 71 -0.10 -11.55 -3.79
CA CYS A 71 0.39 -10.42 -3.01
C CYS A 71 0.55 -10.79 -1.53
N VAL A 72 -0.29 -11.67 -0.99
CA VAL A 72 -0.26 -12.06 0.42
C VAL A 72 1.02 -12.82 0.73
N ARG A 73 1.41 -13.75 -0.17
CA ARG A 73 2.68 -14.46 -0.07
C ARG A 73 3.90 -13.53 -0.17
N ALA A 74 3.77 -12.45 -0.94
CA ALA A 74 4.78 -11.40 -1.01
C ALA A 74 4.75 -10.42 0.19
N GLY A 75 3.88 -10.64 1.18
CA GLY A 75 3.77 -9.82 2.38
C GLY A 75 2.94 -8.55 2.21
N TYR A 76 2.11 -8.45 1.18
CA TYR A 76 1.21 -7.31 0.91
C TYR A 76 -0.26 -7.70 1.08
N TYR A 77 -1.02 -6.90 1.79
CA TYR A 77 -2.43 -7.17 2.07
C TYR A 77 -3.36 -6.36 1.17
N LYS A 78 -2.97 -5.13 0.80
CA LYS A 78 -3.81 -4.23 0.01
C LYS A 78 -3.14 -3.79 -1.28
N VAL A 79 -3.86 -3.90 -2.40
CA VAL A 79 -3.42 -3.39 -3.71
C VAL A 79 -4.06 -2.04 -3.98
N LEU A 80 -3.23 -1.08 -4.40
CA LEU A 80 -3.60 0.31 -4.69
C LEU A 80 -3.41 0.64 -6.18
N GLY A 81 -4.27 1.52 -6.71
CA GLY A 81 -4.40 1.79 -8.14
C GLY A 81 -3.36 2.74 -8.76
N LYS A 82 -2.23 3.05 -8.11
CA LYS A 82 -1.21 3.92 -8.72
C LYS A 82 -0.47 3.17 -9.83
N GLY A 83 -0.20 3.87 -10.94
CA GLY A 83 0.53 3.32 -12.09
C GLY A 83 -0.37 2.65 -13.14
N HIS A 84 0.29 2.00 -14.10
CA HIS A 84 -0.34 1.30 -15.21
C HIS A 84 0.14 -0.14 -15.27
N LEU A 85 -0.79 -1.04 -15.58
CA LEU A 85 -0.46 -2.40 -15.95
C LEU A 85 -0.20 -2.46 -17.47
N PRO A 86 0.75 -3.30 -17.92
CA PRO A 86 0.83 -3.65 -19.33
C PRO A 86 -0.48 -4.29 -19.80
N LYS A 87 -0.77 -4.25 -21.10
CA LYS A 87 -1.92 -4.93 -21.74
C LYS A 87 -1.72 -6.46 -21.75
N GLN A 88 -1.49 -7.04 -20.58
CA GLN A 88 -1.28 -8.45 -20.34
C GLN A 88 -2.21 -8.86 -19.19
N PRO A 89 -3.13 -9.81 -19.41
CA PRO A 89 -4.05 -10.29 -18.39
C PRO A 89 -3.29 -10.83 -17.17
N VAL A 90 -3.80 -10.55 -15.96
CA VAL A 90 -3.20 -11.00 -14.70
C VAL A 90 -4.28 -11.26 -13.65
N ILE A 91 -4.11 -12.33 -12.87
CA ILE A 91 -4.97 -12.63 -11.73
C ILE A 91 -4.23 -12.20 -10.47
N VAL A 92 -4.79 -11.29 -9.69
CA VAL A 92 -4.15 -10.76 -8.48
C VAL A 92 -4.90 -11.26 -7.25
N LYS A 93 -4.19 -11.92 -6.33
CA LYS A 93 -4.71 -12.38 -5.04
C LYS A 93 -4.23 -11.44 -3.93
N ALA A 94 -5.15 -10.82 -3.22
CA ALA A 94 -4.86 -9.95 -2.08
C ALA A 94 -6.04 -9.92 -1.08
N LYS A 95 -5.82 -9.37 0.12
CA LYS A 95 -6.90 -9.23 1.12
C LYS A 95 -7.84 -8.07 0.79
N PHE A 96 -7.29 -6.99 0.23
CA PHE A 96 -8.04 -5.78 -0.10
C PHE A 96 -7.58 -5.18 -1.42
N PHE A 97 -8.50 -4.53 -2.12
CA PHE A 97 -8.21 -3.74 -3.32
C PHE A 97 -8.80 -2.33 -3.18
N SER A 98 -8.15 -1.33 -3.76
CA SER A 98 -8.83 -0.06 -4.02
C SER A 98 -9.72 -0.19 -5.26
N ARG A 99 -10.84 0.54 -5.29
CA ARG A 99 -11.73 0.58 -6.46
C ARG A 99 -10.98 0.84 -7.77
N SER A 100 -10.09 1.85 -7.75
CA SER A 100 -9.24 2.18 -8.90
C SER A 100 -8.27 1.07 -9.31
N ALA A 101 -7.84 0.22 -8.37
CA ALA A 101 -7.00 -0.93 -8.68
C ALA A 101 -7.82 -2.00 -9.40
N GLU A 102 -9.01 -2.30 -8.90
CA GLU A 102 -9.91 -3.26 -9.53
C GLU A 102 -10.31 -2.86 -10.94
N GLU A 103 -10.69 -1.61 -11.15
CA GLU A 103 -11.07 -1.08 -12.47
C GLU A 103 -9.93 -1.24 -13.47
N LYS A 104 -8.70 -0.92 -13.07
CA LYS A 104 -7.51 -1.06 -13.93
C LYS A 104 -7.14 -2.52 -14.19
N ILE A 105 -7.22 -3.39 -13.19
CA ILE A 105 -6.95 -4.83 -13.39
C ILE A 105 -7.99 -5.44 -14.34
N LYS A 106 -9.27 -5.11 -14.16
CA LYS A 106 -10.34 -5.54 -15.07
C LYS A 106 -10.16 -4.99 -16.49
N SER A 107 -9.70 -3.75 -16.64
CA SER A 107 -9.47 -3.12 -17.95
C SER A 107 -8.38 -3.82 -18.80
N VAL A 108 -7.42 -4.50 -18.16
CA VAL A 108 -6.38 -5.28 -18.87
C VAL A 108 -6.77 -6.75 -19.06
N GLY A 109 -8.04 -7.10 -18.78
CA GLY A 109 -8.54 -8.48 -18.85
C GLY A 109 -8.13 -9.35 -17.67
N GLY A 110 -7.69 -8.74 -16.57
CA GLY A 110 -7.32 -9.43 -15.34
C GLY A 110 -8.48 -9.63 -14.36
N ALA A 111 -8.22 -10.38 -13.30
CA ALA A 111 -9.19 -10.64 -12.23
C ALA A 111 -8.59 -10.33 -10.85
N CYS A 112 -9.43 -9.78 -9.96
CA CYS A 112 -9.10 -9.57 -8.55
C CYS A 112 -9.71 -10.69 -7.72
N VAL A 113 -8.91 -11.37 -6.90
CA VAL A 113 -9.33 -12.46 -6.04
C VAL A 113 -9.05 -12.07 -4.60
N LEU A 114 -10.10 -12.04 -3.78
CA LEU A 114 -10.00 -11.75 -2.36
C LEU A 114 -9.54 -13.00 -1.59
N VAL A 115 -8.59 -12.82 -0.68
CA VAL A 115 -8.03 -13.87 0.17
C VAL A 115 -8.10 -13.44 1.64
N ALA A 116 -8.33 -14.40 2.54
CA ALA A 116 -8.45 -14.16 3.98
C ALA A 116 -7.11 -13.77 4.65
#